data_AF-A4RWS7-F1
#
_entry.id   AF-A4RWS7-F1
#
_cell.length_a   1.000
_cell.length_b   1.000
_cell.length_c   1.000
_cell.angle_alpha   90.00
_cell.angle_beta   90.00
_cell.angle_gamma   90.00
#
_symmetry.space_group_name_H-M   'P 1'
#
loop_
_entity.id
_entity.type
_entity.pdbx_description
1 polymer ?
#
loop_
_entity_poly.entity_id
_entity_poly.type
_entity_poly.pdbx_seq_one_letter_code
_entity_poly.pdbx_strand_id
1 'polypeptide(L)'
;MTARLRANWFETAEDVRGMGPEDARAAGMPARLYASVRATLDEDEEDDVEARNGETKREESESGWIGGALPGAGTRAPTVTREGGTALADVRVTQRRRLKPFSLRGEEVSAELEEELNTLVRDLTSRRVGGGRAPVRERTAMNHVAVAKQFMGWLCRESEHASEFATLSVDGRVVLRPGVSLRDAFPKRESVGAKYAIEYVQWLSDERRIKSTTEDFQLRSLVALAKWVHAFVEDDGIAPPCVQELVRVQRSARDRAKNAPHAADDDRKWLEWDQYLALVEHLKLECAPLDCNGKERSEREIAMSVQRYLLFAILACIPDRQRTLRELQLNKTLFRDASTGAWMVRHGSDDYKTGGAYGERPALVIDSRVYPALESWLSTHRAALSPSHDFVFTRPNGTPWTVSELSRTFSRAALRVTGQKTNPHLIRDMIVTHVRSRGIASDAELEALARFMGHSSAMQKSTYDRRTTQEKVNPALSLMANVNAAAPPSRPASAPS
;
A
#
# COMPACT_ATOMS: atom_id res chain seq x y z
N MET A 1 -14.11 -4.71 37.41
CA MET A 1 -13.72 -3.57 36.55
C MET A 1 -14.98 -2.78 36.21
N THR A 2 -15.22 -1.67 36.90
CA THR A 2 -16.46 -0.88 36.84
C THR A 2 -16.63 -0.18 35.50
N ALA A 3 -17.86 -0.12 34.97
CA ALA A 3 -18.19 0.40 33.64
C ALA A 3 -17.66 1.82 33.33
N ARG A 4 -17.35 2.60 34.38
CA ARG A 4 -16.73 3.94 34.27
C ARG A 4 -15.28 3.93 33.75
N LEU A 5 -14.49 2.88 34.02
CA LEU A 5 -13.10 2.79 33.52
C LEU A 5 -13.04 2.47 32.01
N ARG A 6 -14.02 1.73 31.47
CA ARG A 6 -14.11 1.45 30.03
C ARG A 6 -14.54 2.66 29.19
N ALA A 7 -15.17 3.64 29.81
CA ALA A 7 -15.62 4.86 29.11
C ALA A 7 -14.47 5.88 28.89
N ASN A 8 -13.36 5.75 29.62
CA ASN A 8 -12.26 6.72 29.60
C ASN A 8 -11.01 6.22 28.83
N TRP A 9 -11.14 5.17 27.99
CA TRP A 9 -10.08 4.66 27.10
C TRP A 9 -8.70 4.47 27.77
N PHE A 10 -8.62 3.60 28.78
CA PHE A 10 -7.35 3.07 29.27
C PHE A 10 -7.31 1.57 28.94
N GLU A 11 -6.55 1.22 27.91
CA GLU A 11 -6.47 -0.16 27.40
C GLU A 11 -5.10 -0.81 27.71
N THR A 12 -4.08 -0.01 28.07
CA THR A 12 -2.72 -0.48 28.38
C THR A 12 -2.16 0.16 29.66
N ALA A 13 -1.14 -0.45 30.27
CA ALA A 13 -0.43 0.13 31.43
C ALA A 13 0.35 1.41 31.04
N GLU A 14 0.70 1.55 29.76
CA GLU A 14 1.45 2.69 29.21
C GLU A 14 0.61 3.98 29.20
N ASP A 15 -0.73 3.86 29.11
CA ASP A 15 -1.66 4.99 29.17
C ASP A 15 -1.60 5.73 30.53
N VAL A 16 -1.07 5.08 31.57
CA VAL A 16 -0.95 5.61 32.94
C VAL A 16 0.46 6.15 33.22
N ARG A 17 1.46 5.84 32.36
CA ARG A 17 2.88 6.14 32.59
C ARG A 17 3.18 7.64 32.74
N GLY A 18 2.37 8.50 32.11
CA GLY A 18 2.50 9.96 32.18
C GLY A 18 1.51 10.68 33.11
N MET A 19 0.64 9.96 33.82
CA MET A 19 -0.38 10.58 34.67
C MET A 19 0.15 10.87 36.07
N GLY A 20 -0.11 12.06 36.61
CA GLY A 20 0.12 12.33 38.02
C GLY A 20 -0.94 11.69 38.93
N PRO A 21 -0.70 11.58 40.25
CA PRO A 21 -1.67 11.02 41.20
C PRO A 21 -3.01 11.77 41.20
N GLU A 22 -2.98 13.08 40.95
CA GLU A 22 -4.17 13.92 40.87
C GLU A 22 -4.95 13.72 39.57
N ASP A 23 -4.26 13.55 38.44
CA ASP A 23 -4.86 13.27 37.13
C ASP A 23 -5.53 11.90 37.09
N ALA A 24 -4.88 10.90 37.70
CA ALA A 24 -5.44 9.55 37.85
C ALA A 24 -6.72 9.57 38.71
N ARG A 25 -6.76 10.41 39.75
CA ARG A 25 -7.94 10.58 40.60
C ARG A 25 -9.07 11.30 39.86
N ALA A 26 -8.75 12.34 39.08
CA ALA A 26 -9.71 13.06 38.24
C ALA A 26 -10.29 12.17 37.13
N ALA A 27 -9.50 11.23 36.59
CA ALA A 27 -9.94 10.22 35.63
C ALA A 27 -10.78 9.08 36.26
N GLY A 28 -10.99 9.11 37.59
CA GLY A 28 -11.78 8.13 38.33
C GLY A 28 -11.05 6.83 38.65
N MET A 29 -9.70 6.81 38.58
CA MET A 29 -8.89 5.64 38.91
C MET A 29 -8.76 5.49 40.44
N PRO A 30 -9.05 4.31 41.01
CA PRO A 30 -8.83 4.06 42.42
C PRO A 30 -7.34 4.13 42.79
N ALA A 31 -6.99 4.85 43.87
CA ALA A 31 -5.60 5.10 44.26
C ALA A 31 -4.75 3.82 44.44
N ARG A 32 -5.35 2.73 44.94
CA ARG A 32 -4.66 1.42 45.07
C ARG A 32 -4.31 0.79 43.72
N LEU A 33 -5.15 1.00 42.70
CA LEU A 33 -4.90 0.49 41.35
C LEU A 33 -3.79 1.29 40.68
N TYR A 34 -3.81 2.62 40.82
CA TYR A 34 -2.76 3.50 40.31
C TYR A 34 -1.38 3.16 40.91
N ALA A 35 -1.32 2.94 42.23
CA ALA A 35 -0.08 2.54 42.90
C ALA A 35 0.45 1.17 42.41
N SER A 36 -0.44 0.20 42.17
CA SER A 36 -0.06 -1.12 41.65
C SER A 36 0.50 -1.06 40.23
N VAL A 37 -0.09 -0.22 39.35
CA VAL A 37 0.38 -0.07 37.97
C VAL A 37 1.73 0.65 37.91
N ARG A 38 1.95 1.65 38.78
CA ARG A 38 3.25 2.33 38.88
C ARG A 38 4.36 1.40 39.37
N ALA A 39 4.09 0.54 40.35
CA ALA A 39 5.07 -0.44 40.83
C ALA A 39 5.52 -1.41 39.72
N THR A 40 4.60 -1.90 38.88
CA THR A 40 4.94 -2.79 37.75
C THR A 40 5.74 -2.08 36.66
N LEU A 41 5.46 -0.79 36.39
CA LEU A 41 6.23 -0.01 35.43
C LEU A 41 7.65 0.30 35.90
N ASP A 42 7.84 0.46 37.21
CA ASP A 42 9.16 0.70 37.80
C ASP A 42 10.00 -0.60 37.84
N GLU A 43 9.37 -1.79 37.98
CA GLU A 43 10.02 -3.10 37.85
C GLU A 43 10.48 -3.40 36.40
N ASP A 44 9.66 -3.06 35.39
CA ASP A 44 10.01 -3.22 33.96
C ASP A 44 11.22 -2.33 33.54
N GLU A 45 11.44 -1.18 34.20
CA GLU A 45 12.59 -0.30 33.94
C GLU A 45 13.90 -0.83 34.56
N GLU A 46 13.84 -1.56 35.67
CA GLU A 46 15.02 -2.20 36.28
C GLU A 46 15.53 -3.38 35.42
N ASP A 47 14.63 -4.19 34.85
CA ASP A 47 14.95 -5.30 33.95
C ASP A 47 15.59 -4.83 32.61
N ASP A 48 15.14 -3.68 32.08
CA ASP A 48 15.66 -3.09 30.84
C ASP A 48 17.09 -2.50 31.02
N VAL A 49 17.43 -2.06 32.24
CA VAL A 49 18.77 -1.58 32.59
C VAL A 49 19.75 -2.75 32.77
N GLU A 50 19.29 -3.87 33.31
CA GLU A 50 20.11 -5.08 33.47
C GLU A 50 20.43 -5.74 32.11
N ALA A 51 19.49 -5.72 31.16
CA ALA A 51 19.69 -6.20 29.78
C ALA A 51 20.75 -5.39 28.99
N ARG A 52 20.91 -4.09 29.28
CA ARG A 52 21.90 -3.22 28.62
C ARG A 52 23.34 -3.45 29.09
N ASN A 53 23.55 -3.99 30.28
CA ASN A 53 24.90 -4.23 30.82
C ASN A 53 25.50 -5.59 30.40
N GLY A 54 24.75 -6.42 29.66
CA GLY A 54 25.14 -7.78 29.26
C GLY A 54 25.72 -7.96 27.84
N GLU A 55 26.18 -6.90 27.16
CA GLU A 55 26.77 -7.05 25.81
C GLU A 55 28.18 -7.64 25.85
N THR A 56 28.26 -8.97 25.68
CA THR A 56 29.51 -9.67 25.35
C THR A 56 29.75 -9.60 23.85
N LYS A 57 30.95 -9.13 23.44
CA LYS A 57 31.46 -9.13 22.06
C LYS A 57 31.11 -10.44 21.33
N ARG A 58 30.26 -10.36 20.30
CA ARG A 58 30.12 -11.42 19.28
C ARG A 58 30.99 -11.07 18.08
N GLU A 59 31.85 -12.01 17.72
CA GLU A 59 32.70 -12.00 16.54
C GLU A 59 31.86 -11.91 15.26
N GLU A 60 32.32 -11.10 14.31
CA GLU A 60 31.74 -10.94 12.98
C GLU A 60 31.86 -12.26 12.20
N SER A 61 30.78 -13.04 12.15
CA SER A 61 30.60 -14.05 11.12
C SER A 61 30.20 -13.35 9.82
N GLU A 62 30.90 -13.63 8.71
CA GLU A 62 30.48 -13.32 7.33
C GLU A 62 29.09 -13.91 7.06
N SER A 63 28.05 -13.19 7.44
CA SER A 63 26.65 -13.61 7.31
C SER A 63 26.05 -12.97 6.07
N GLY A 64 25.40 -13.80 5.24
CA GLY A 64 24.91 -13.51 3.89
C GLY A 64 23.82 -12.43 3.80
N TRP A 65 24.15 -11.21 4.16
CA TRP A 65 23.29 -10.04 4.03
C TRP A 65 23.56 -9.24 2.76
N ILE A 66 22.48 -8.67 2.22
CA ILE A 66 22.42 -7.77 1.07
C ILE A 66 23.04 -6.40 1.36
N GLY A 67 24.35 -6.25 1.12
CA GLY A 67 25.03 -4.98 1.31
C GLY A 67 26.56 -5.09 1.30
N GLY A 68 27.24 -4.05 1.77
CA GLY A 68 28.69 -3.92 1.78
C GLY A 68 29.21 -3.08 0.62
N ALA A 69 30.52 -3.18 0.38
CA ALA A 69 31.16 -2.46 -0.71
C ALA A 69 30.60 -2.88 -2.08
N LEU A 70 30.51 -1.91 -2.99
CA LEU A 70 30.26 -2.20 -4.39
C LEU A 70 31.44 -2.99 -4.99
N PRO A 71 31.21 -3.77 -6.07
CA PRO A 71 32.29 -4.53 -6.69
C PRO A 71 33.46 -3.63 -7.13
N GLY A 72 34.69 -4.08 -6.89
CA GLY A 72 35.91 -3.31 -7.14
C GLY A 72 36.29 -3.17 -8.62
N ALA A 73 37.34 -2.38 -8.89
CA ALA A 73 37.82 -2.00 -10.23
C ALA A 73 38.04 -3.18 -11.21
N GLY A 74 38.51 -4.33 -10.71
CA GLY A 74 38.78 -5.52 -11.52
C GLY A 74 37.59 -6.47 -11.68
N THR A 75 36.45 -6.18 -11.04
CA THR A 75 35.31 -7.10 -11.03
C THR A 75 34.51 -6.98 -12.32
N ARG A 76 34.09 -8.13 -12.85
CA ARG A 76 33.21 -8.24 -14.03
C ARG A 76 31.76 -8.36 -13.61
N ALA A 77 30.88 -7.68 -14.32
CA ALA A 77 29.45 -7.86 -14.17
C ALA A 77 29.06 -9.29 -14.56
N PRO A 78 28.08 -9.90 -13.87
CA PRO A 78 27.61 -11.23 -14.22
C PRO A 78 27.08 -11.24 -15.66
N THR A 79 27.25 -12.36 -16.35
CA THR A 79 26.60 -12.57 -17.65
C THR A 79 25.11 -12.49 -17.45
N VAL A 80 24.48 -11.51 -18.10
CA VAL A 80 23.03 -11.40 -18.14
C VAL A 80 22.52 -12.45 -19.12
N THR A 81 22.39 -13.69 -18.66
CA THR A 81 21.60 -14.68 -19.39
C THR A 81 20.15 -14.18 -19.38
N ARG A 82 19.62 -13.85 -20.56
CA ARG A 82 18.16 -13.77 -20.73
C ARG A 82 17.63 -15.19 -20.63
N GLU A 83 17.59 -15.76 -19.43
CA GLU A 83 16.81 -16.96 -19.19
C GLU A 83 15.35 -16.59 -19.48
N GLY A 84 14.89 -16.91 -20.70
CA GLY A 84 13.51 -16.75 -21.12
C GLY A 84 13.22 -15.76 -22.26
N GLY A 85 14.13 -14.87 -22.67
CA GLY A 85 13.94 -13.99 -23.84
C GLY A 85 12.64 -13.16 -23.89
N THR A 86 11.84 -13.15 -22.82
CA THR A 86 10.43 -12.77 -22.88
C THR A 86 10.31 -11.29 -22.60
N ALA A 87 9.68 -10.53 -23.51
CA ALA A 87 9.46 -9.13 -23.23
C ALA A 87 8.46 -8.98 -22.08
N LEU A 88 8.59 -7.92 -21.29
CA LEU A 88 7.64 -7.62 -20.20
C LEU A 88 6.18 -7.58 -20.69
N ALA A 89 5.96 -7.20 -21.96
CA ALA A 89 4.64 -7.15 -22.59
C ALA A 89 4.02 -8.55 -22.79
N ASP A 90 4.85 -9.57 -22.98
CA ASP A 90 4.44 -10.94 -23.27
C ASP A 90 4.08 -11.71 -21.99
N VAL A 91 4.64 -11.28 -20.86
CA VAL A 91 4.32 -11.82 -19.53
C VAL A 91 3.00 -11.21 -19.01
N ARG A 92 1.89 -11.86 -19.38
CA ARG A 92 0.54 -11.53 -18.88
C ARG A 92 0.32 -12.08 -17.47
N VAL A 93 0.18 -11.16 -16.53
CA VAL A 93 -0.08 -11.46 -15.12
C VAL A 93 -1.55 -11.29 -14.72
N THR A 94 -2.42 -11.04 -15.71
CA THR A 94 -3.87 -11.00 -15.56
C THR A 94 -4.51 -11.61 -16.80
N GLN A 95 -5.66 -12.26 -16.63
CA GLN A 95 -6.42 -12.88 -17.72
C GLN A 95 -7.44 -11.92 -18.37
N ARG A 96 -7.39 -10.62 -18.03
CA ARG A 96 -8.38 -9.64 -18.48
C ARG A 96 -8.23 -9.35 -19.98
N ARG A 97 -9.31 -9.52 -20.72
CA ARG A 97 -9.41 -9.10 -22.13
C ARG A 97 -9.60 -7.59 -22.22
N ARG A 98 -9.03 -6.96 -23.26
CA ARG A 98 -9.26 -5.55 -23.56
C ARG A 98 -10.63 -5.42 -24.24
N LEU A 99 -11.59 -4.84 -23.54
CA LEU A 99 -12.93 -4.59 -24.05
C LEU A 99 -13.05 -3.19 -24.69
N LYS A 100 -14.03 -2.99 -25.57
CA LYS A 100 -14.33 -1.70 -26.19
C LYS A 100 -14.51 -0.62 -25.10
N PRO A 101 -13.90 0.56 -25.22
CA PRO A 101 -14.12 1.64 -24.26
C PRO A 101 -15.55 2.19 -24.41
N PHE A 102 -16.18 2.54 -23.29
CA PHE A 102 -17.52 3.13 -23.25
C PHE A 102 -17.56 4.49 -22.55
N SER A 103 -16.52 4.87 -21.80
CA SER A 103 -16.41 6.19 -21.15
C SER A 103 -16.41 7.32 -22.17
N LEU A 104 -17.06 8.44 -21.84
CA LEU A 104 -16.92 9.70 -22.59
C LEU A 104 -15.46 10.17 -22.62
N ARG A 105 -15.02 10.70 -23.77
CA ARG A 105 -13.65 11.19 -24.00
C ARG A 105 -13.63 12.42 -24.89
N GLY A 106 -12.68 13.33 -24.61
CA GLY A 106 -12.41 14.49 -25.47
C GLY A 106 -13.68 15.27 -25.76
N GLU A 107 -13.96 15.46 -27.05
CA GLU A 107 -15.12 16.20 -27.57
C GLU A 107 -16.49 15.56 -27.24
N GLU A 108 -16.52 14.30 -26.77
CA GLU A 108 -17.78 13.66 -26.33
C GLU A 108 -18.26 14.17 -24.96
N VAL A 109 -17.40 14.90 -24.23
CA VAL A 109 -17.80 15.63 -23.02
C VAL A 109 -18.14 17.05 -23.43
N SER A 110 -19.41 17.44 -23.28
CA SER A 110 -19.84 18.80 -23.58
C SER A 110 -19.18 19.82 -22.65
N ALA A 111 -19.11 21.08 -23.08
CA ALA A 111 -18.51 22.15 -22.27
C ALA A 111 -19.25 22.32 -20.93
N GLU A 112 -20.58 22.19 -20.94
CA GLU A 112 -21.43 22.27 -19.76
C GLU A 112 -21.15 21.13 -18.77
N LEU A 113 -21.00 19.90 -19.28
CA LEU A 113 -20.66 18.74 -18.44
C LEU A 113 -19.24 18.82 -17.90
N GLU A 114 -18.27 19.31 -18.69
CA GLU A 114 -16.90 19.49 -18.20
C GLU A 114 -16.86 20.54 -17.06
N GLU A 115 -17.62 21.63 -17.18
CA GLU A 115 -17.76 22.64 -16.12
C GLU A 115 -18.45 22.07 -14.86
N GLU A 116 -19.47 21.24 -15.04
CA GLU A 116 -20.12 20.52 -13.94
C GLU A 116 -19.13 19.60 -13.19
N LEU A 117 -18.30 18.86 -13.93
CA LEU A 117 -17.28 17.97 -13.36
C LEU A 117 -16.15 18.75 -12.67
N ASN A 118 -15.76 19.91 -13.21
CA ASN A 118 -14.80 20.82 -12.55
C ASN A 118 -15.38 21.38 -11.24
N THR A 119 -16.67 21.73 -11.26
CA THR A 119 -17.39 22.17 -10.05
C THR A 119 -17.40 21.07 -8.99
N LEU A 120 -17.72 19.83 -9.36
CA LEU A 120 -17.64 18.67 -8.47
C LEU A 120 -16.25 18.53 -7.81
N VAL A 121 -15.16 18.65 -8.59
CA VAL A 121 -13.80 18.55 -8.05
C VAL A 121 -13.53 19.66 -7.03
N ARG A 122 -13.83 20.91 -7.39
CA ARG A 122 -13.66 22.07 -6.50
C ARG A 122 -14.46 21.89 -5.21
N ASP A 123 -15.67 21.38 -5.34
CA ASP A 123 -16.61 21.20 -4.24
C ASP A 123 -16.21 20.10 -3.26
N LEU A 124 -15.55 19.05 -3.74
CA LEU A 124 -15.04 17.94 -2.92
C LEU A 124 -13.67 18.25 -2.29
N THR A 125 -12.88 19.12 -2.93
CA THR A 125 -11.50 19.43 -2.52
C THR A 125 -11.37 20.72 -1.70
N SER A 126 -12.44 21.52 -1.60
CA SER A 126 -12.47 22.74 -0.78
C SER A 126 -13.08 22.50 0.61
N ARG A 127 -12.66 23.31 1.59
CA ARG A 127 -13.34 23.39 2.90
C ARG A 127 -14.61 24.22 2.74
N ARG A 128 -15.75 23.71 3.22
CA ARG A 128 -17.01 24.46 3.26
C ARG A 128 -17.23 25.03 4.65
N VAL A 129 -17.77 26.25 4.74
CA VAL A 129 -18.24 26.83 6.00
C VAL A 129 -19.35 25.93 6.56
N GLY A 130 -19.22 25.48 7.81
CA GLY A 130 -20.17 24.55 8.45
C GLY A 130 -20.05 23.08 8.02
N GLY A 131 -19.14 22.72 7.11
CA GLY A 131 -18.95 21.32 6.72
C GLY A 131 -18.10 20.56 7.74
N GLY A 132 -18.67 19.56 8.42
CA GLY A 132 -17.97 18.77 9.44
C GLY A 132 -16.83 17.88 8.91
N ARG A 133 -16.61 17.76 7.59
CA ARG A 133 -15.68 16.79 7.00
C ARG A 133 -14.46 17.45 6.34
N ALA A 134 -13.30 16.83 6.56
CA ALA A 134 -12.06 17.21 5.88
C ALA A 134 -12.19 17.09 4.36
N PRO A 135 -11.60 18.01 3.58
CA PRO A 135 -11.62 17.95 2.13
C PRO A 135 -11.08 16.63 1.58
N VAL A 136 -11.71 16.16 0.51
CA VAL A 136 -11.26 14.97 -0.21
C VAL A 136 -9.98 15.33 -0.99
N ARG A 137 -8.99 14.44 -0.99
CA ARG A 137 -7.78 14.62 -1.82
C ARG A 137 -8.16 14.69 -3.30
N GLU A 138 -7.52 15.57 -4.05
CA GLU A 138 -7.77 15.79 -5.48
C GLU A 138 -7.79 14.48 -6.29
N ARG A 139 -6.84 13.58 -6.06
CA ARG A 139 -6.80 12.27 -6.74
C ARG A 139 -8.08 11.44 -6.53
N THR A 140 -8.69 11.53 -5.34
CA THR A 140 -9.95 10.83 -5.05
C THR A 140 -11.12 11.52 -5.73
N ALA A 141 -11.15 12.85 -5.81
CA ALA A 141 -12.15 13.58 -6.59
C ALA A 141 -12.06 13.22 -8.09
N MET A 142 -10.86 13.17 -8.65
CA MET A 142 -10.63 12.76 -10.05
C MET A 142 -11.04 11.31 -10.33
N ASN A 143 -10.94 10.42 -9.34
CA ASN A 143 -11.48 9.07 -9.44
C ASN A 143 -13.02 9.07 -9.59
N HIS A 144 -13.72 9.97 -8.89
CA HIS A 144 -15.16 10.13 -9.04
C HIS A 144 -15.52 10.72 -10.41
N VAL A 145 -14.76 11.69 -10.91
CA VAL A 145 -14.91 12.21 -12.29
C VAL A 145 -14.72 11.09 -13.33
N ALA A 146 -13.72 10.23 -13.16
CA ALA A 146 -13.51 9.11 -14.07
C ALA A 146 -14.70 8.12 -14.06
N VAL A 147 -15.30 7.87 -12.91
CA VAL A 147 -16.53 7.06 -12.81
C VAL A 147 -17.73 7.79 -13.42
N ALA A 148 -17.86 9.10 -13.23
CA ALA A 148 -18.91 9.90 -13.85
C ALA A 148 -18.84 9.82 -15.39
N LYS A 149 -17.66 10.02 -15.98
CA LYS A 149 -17.45 9.89 -17.43
C LYS A 149 -17.72 8.45 -17.94
N GLN A 150 -17.44 7.43 -17.14
CA GLN A 150 -17.78 6.04 -17.44
C GLN A 150 -19.28 5.80 -17.41
N PHE A 151 -19.95 6.26 -16.36
CA PHE A 151 -21.38 6.08 -16.15
C PHE A 151 -22.20 6.80 -17.22
N MET A 152 -21.91 8.09 -17.47
CA MET A 152 -22.51 8.85 -18.57
C MET A 152 -22.21 8.21 -19.93
N GLY A 153 -20.99 7.71 -20.11
CA GLY A 153 -20.58 7.04 -21.34
C GLY A 153 -21.37 5.75 -21.62
N TRP A 154 -21.67 4.99 -20.57
CA TRP A 154 -22.56 3.82 -20.63
C TRP A 154 -24.00 4.24 -20.95
N LEU A 155 -24.53 5.25 -20.25
CA LEU A 155 -25.87 5.78 -20.51
C LEU A 155 -26.03 6.12 -22.00
N CYS A 156 -25.05 6.80 -22.60
CA CYS A 156 -25.13 7.26 -23.99
C CYS A 156 -24.91 6.19 -25.07
N ARG A 157 -24.41 4.98 -24.72
CA ARG A 157 -23.99 3.97 -25.72
C ARG A 157 -24.62 2.61 -25.54
N GLU A 158 -24.68 2.15 -24.30
CA GLU A 158 -24.91 0.75 -23.97
C GLU A 158 -26.23 0.57 -23.20
N SER A 159 -26.77 1.64 -22.60
CA SER A 159 -28.05 1.59 -21.89
C SER A 159 -29.23 1.55 -22.86
N GLU A 160 -30.34 0.95 -22.43
CA GLU A 160 -31.63 1.01 -23.15
C GLU A 160 -32.17 2.45 -23.28
N HIS A 161 -31.68 3.35 -22.43
CA HIS A 161 -32.05 4.76 -22.37
C HIS A 161 -31.16 5.65 -23.24
N ALA A 162 -30.25 5.10 -24.04
CA ALA A 162 -29.22 5.88 -24.75
C ALA A 162 -29.77 7.03 -25.60
N SER A 163 -30.93 6.82 -26.25
CA SER A 163 -31.58 7.86 -27.05
C SER A 163 -32.06 9.07 -26.26
N GLU A 164 -32.24 8.95 -24.94
CA GLU A 164 -32.60 10.06 -24.03
C GLU A 164 -31.40 10.96 -23.73
N PHE A 165 -30.18 10.42 -23.75
CA PHE A 165 -28.97 11.14 -23.36
C PHE A 165 -28.12 11.62 -24.54
N ALA A 166 -28.14 10.88 -25.65
CA ALA A 166 -27.27 11.17 -26.77
C ALA A 166 -27.85 10.74 -28.11
N THR A 167 -27.20 11.23 -29.16
CA THR A 167 -27.24 10.63 -30.49
C THR A 167 -25.85 10.10 -30.82
N LEU A 168 -25.78 9.05 -31.65
CA LEU A 168 -24.51 8.55 -32.15
C LEU A 168 -24.26 9.13 -33.54
N SER A 169 -23.07 9.68 -33.74
CA SER A 169 -22.63 10.07 -35.08
C SER A 169 -22.44 8.84 -35.97
N VAL A 170 -22.29 9.06 -37.27
CA VAL A 170 -22.02 7.99 -38.26
C VAL A 170 -20.77 7.18 -37.89
N ASP A 171 -19.78 7.81 -37.26
CA ASP A 171 -18.54 7.16 -36.80
C ASP A 171 -18.66 6.53 -35.39
N GLY A 172 -19.86 6.52 -34.81
CA GLY A 172 -20.13 5.97 -33.49
C GLY A 172 -19.64 6.83 -32.32
N ARG A 173 -19.38 8.13 -32.55
CA ARG A 173 -19.07 9.08 -31.47
C ARG A 173 -20.35 9.53 -30.78
N VAL A 174 -20.28 9.75 -29.47
CA VAL A 174 -21.42 10.30 -28.73
C VAL A 174 -21.51 11.81 -28.92
N VAL A 175 -22.70 12.26 -29.29
CA VAL A 175 -23.11 13.66 -29.25
C VAL A 175 -24.20 13.77 -28.18
N LEU A 176 -23.84 14.32 -27.03
CA LEU A 176 -24.77 14.55 -25.92
C LEU A 176 -25.90 15.46 -26.37
N ARG A 177 -27.12 15.17 -25.91
CA ARG A 177 -28.24 16.10 -26.13
C ARG A 177 -28.01 17.39 -25.33
N PRO A 178 -28.50 18.54 -25.82
CA PRO A 178 -28.40 19.80 -25.10
C PRO A 178 -28.99 19.69 -23.69
N GLY A 179 -28.26 20.18 -22.68
CA GLY A 179 -28.72 20.21 -21.28
C GLY A 179 -28.49 18.93 -20.48
N VAL A 180 -28.00 17.84 -21.09
CA VAL A 180 -27.69 16.59 -20.37
C VAL A 180 -26.57 16.81 -19.36
N SER A 181 -26.82 16.40 -18.12
CA SER A 181 -26.00 16.63 -16.93
C SER A 181 -25.97 15.41 -16.00
N LEU A 182 -25.21 15.48 -14.90
CA LEU A 182 -25.27 14.45 -13.85
C LEU A 182 -26.62 14.40 -13.12
N ARG A 183 -27.42 15.46 -13.17
CA ARG A 183 -28.79 15.45 -12.62
C ARG A 183 -29.70 14.50 -13.40
N ASP A 184 -29.51 14.37 -14.71
CA ASP A 184 -30.29 13.45 -15.55
C ASP A 184 -29.92 11.98 -15.26
N ALA A 185 -28.67 11.74 -14.84
CA ALA A 185 -28.20 10.42 -14.42
C ALA A 185 -28.70 10.01 -13.02
N PHE A 186 -29.06 10.98 -12.18
CA PHE A 186 -29.69 10.80 -10.86
C PHE A 186 -30.96 11.65 -10.75
N PRO A 187 -32.04 11.29 -11.47
CA PRO A 187 -33.14 12.22 -11.78
C PRO A 187 -34.03 12.57 -10.57
N LYS A 188 -33.98 11.78 -9.50
CA LYS A 188 -34.95 11.83 -8.38
C LYS A 188 -34.27 11.57 -7.05
N ARG A 189 -34.81 12.16 -5.97
CA ARG A 189 -34.29 11.93 -4.60
C ARG A 189 -34.80 10.61 -4.00
N GLU A 190 -35.92 10.11 -4.49
CA GLU A 190 -36.54 8.83 -4.10
C GLU A 190 -35.70 7.64 -4.59
N SER A 191 -35.94 6.44 -4.05
CA SER A 191 -35.17 5.22 -4.37
C SER A 191 -35.07 4.95 -5.88
N VAL A 192 -36.11 5.29 -6.66
CA VAL A 192 -36.12 5.15 -8.12
C VAL A 192 -35.03 5.98 -8.82
N GLY A 193 -34.55 7.07 -8.21
CA GLY A 193 -33.44 7.88 -8.74
C GLY A 193 -32.10 7.15 -8.79
N ALA A 194 -31.97 6.01 -8.11
CA ALA A 194 -30.79 5.15 -8.20
C ALA A 194 -30.83 4.15 -9.38
N LYS A 195 -31.95 4.07 -10.12
CA LYS A 195 -32.20 3.06 -11.17
C LYS A 195 -31.02 2.91 -12.14
N TYR A 196 -30.65 4.00 -12.81
CA TYR A 196 -29.60 3.99 -13.83
C TYR A 196 -28.23 3.58 -13.27
N ALA A 197 -27.89 4.03 -12.07
CA ALA A 197 -26.62 3.68 -11.45
C ALA A 197 -26.56 2.19 -11.05
N ILE A 198 -27.68 1.61 -10.62
CA ILE A 198 -27.78 0.18 -10.31
C ILE A 198 -27.69 -0.65 -11.60
N GLU A 199 -28.41 -0.26 -12.65
CA GLU A 199 -28.36 -0.92 -13.97
C GLU A 199 -26.96 -0.87 -14.59
N TYR A 200 -26.28 0.27 -14.48
CA TYR A 200 -24.90 0.43 -14.90
C TYR A 200 -23.96 -0.56 -14.18
N VAL A 201 -24.08 -0.68 -12.86
CA VAL A 201 -23.25 -1.60 -12.07
C VAL A 201 -23.59 -3.07 -12.38
N GLN A 202 -24.86 -3.37 -12.64
CA GLN A 202 -25.29 -4.69 -13.09
C GLN A 202 -24.67 -5.02 -14.45
N TRP A 203 -24.76 -4.11 -15.42
CA TRP A 203 -24.12 -4.25 -16.73
C TRP A 203 -22.60 -4.42 -16.63
N LEU A 204 -21.93 -3.67 -15.75
CA LEU A 204 -20.50 -3.85 -15.51
C LEU A 204 -20.19 -5.27 -15.00
N SER A 205 -21.05 -5.83 -14.16
CA SER A 205 -20.88 -7.16 -13.59
C SER A 205 -21.15 -8.25 -14.63
N ASP A 206 -22.20 -8.09 -15.43
CA ASP A 206 -22.64 -9.10 -16.39
C ASP A 206 -21.86 -9.06 -17.71
N GLU A 207 -21.75 -7.88 -18.32
CA GLU A 207 -21.12 -7.71 -19.63
C GLU A 207 -19.63 -7.45 -19.54
N ARG A 208 -19.20 -6.67 -18.54
CA ARG A 208 -17.78 -6.31 -18.37
C ARG A 208 -17.04 -7.25 -17.43
N ARG A 209 -17.75 -8.15 -16.74
CA ARG A 209 -17.20 -9.15 -15.81
C ARG A 209 -16.22 -8.50 -14.82
N ILE A 210 -16.59 -7.34 -14.29
CA ILE A 210 -15.75 -6.64 -13.30
C ILE A 210 -15.64 -7.47 -12.02
N LYS A 211 -14.58 -7.23 -11.26
CA LYS A 211 -14.41 -7.86 -9.94
C LYS A 211 -15.21 -7.10 -8.88
N SER A 212 -15.59 -7.78 -7.80
CA SER A 212 -16.29 -7.17 -6.66
C SER A 212 -15.54 -5.99 -6.03
N THR A 213 -14.20 -5.99 -6.06
CA THR A 213 -13.39 -4.82 -5.63
C THR A 213 -13.55 -3.62 -6.54
N THR A 214 -13.73 -3.84 -7.85
CA THR A 214 -14.04 -2.78 -8.81
C THR A 214 -15.48 -2.32 -8.65
N GLU A 215 -16.40 -3.25 -8.38
CA GLU A 215 -17.82 -2.97 -8.10
C GLU A 215 -17.99 -2.06 -6.87
N ASP A 216 -17.36 -2.37 -5.72
CA ASP A 216 -17.38 -1.50 -4.53
C ASP A 216 -16.82 -0.10 -4.82
N PHE A 217 -15.76 -0.01 -5.63
CA PHE A 217 -15.17 1.28 -6.01
C PHE A 217 -16.10 2.11 -6.91
N GLN A 218 -16.76 1.47 -7.89
CA GLN A 218 -17.75 2.12 -8.75
C GLN A 218 -18.93 2.63 -7.90
N LEU A 219 -19.52 1.77 -7.08
CA LEU A 219 -20.63 2.12 -6.18
C LEU A 219 -20.25 3.23 -5.19
N ARG A 220 -19.04 3.20 -4.62
CA ARG A 220 -18.55 4.28 -3.75
C ARG A 220 -18.54 5.63 -4.46
N SER A 221 -18.13 5.64 -5.72
CA SER A 221 -18.08 6.85 -6.53
C SER A 221 -19.48 7.31 -6.93
N LEU A 222 -20.37 6.38 -7.30
CA LEU A 222 -21.78 6.69 -7.59
C LEU A 222 -22.50 7.26 -6.37
N VAL A 223 -22.24 6.75 -5.16
CA VAL A 223 -22.73 7.34 -3.90
C VAL A 223 -22.23 8.78 -3.73
N ALA A 224 -20.94 9.03 -3.97
CA ALA A 224 -20.38 10.38 -3.88
C ALA A 224 -21.02 11.35 -4.88
N LEU A 225 -21.23 10.89 -6.12
CA LEU A 225 -21.90 11.65 -7.18
C LEU A 225 -23.36 11.96 -6.80
N ALA A 226 -24.14 10.97 -6.38
CA ALA A 226 -25.53 11.15 -5.99
C ALA A 226 -25.69 12.12 -4.80
N LYS A 227 -24.79 12.02 -3.78
CA LYS A 227 -24.75 12.98 -2.68
C LYS A 227 -24.53 14.41 -3.17
N TRP A 228 -23.56 14.60 -4.07
CA TRP A 228 -23.25 15.92 -4.62
C TRP A 228 -24.40 16.47 -5.47
N VAL A 229 -24.97 15.66 -6.38
CA VAL A 229 -26.09 16.05 -7.26
C VAL A 229 -27.32 16.51 -6.46
N HIS A 230 -27.63 15.84 -5.36
CA HIS A 230 -28.76 16.18 -4.50
C HIS A 230 -28.39 17.13 -3.36
N ALA A 231 -27.21 17.75 -3.42
CA ALA A 231 -26.69 18.70 -2.43
C ALA A 231 -26.80 18.19 -0.98
N PHE A 232 -26.65 16.88 -0.77
CA PHE A 232 -26.74 16.29 0.56
C PHE A 232 -25.44 16.48 1.33
N VAL A 233 -25.54 17.15 2.48
CA VAL A 233 -24.48 17.24 3.48
C VAL A 233 -24.78 16.22 4.58
N GLU A 234 -23.76 15.51 5.09
CA GLU A 234 -23.98 14.47 6.11
C GLU A 234 -24.58 15.03 7.42
N ASP A 235 -24.43 16.34 7.65
CA ASP A 235 -25.02 17.07 8.78
C ASP A 235 -26.55 17.33 8.59
N ASP A 236 -27.10 17.11 7.39
CA ASP A 236 -28.55 17.23 7.09
C ASP A 236 -29.37 16.04 7.65
N GLY A 237 -28.72 15.09 8.33
CA GLY A 237 -29.36 13.92 8.92
C GLY A 237 -29.50 12.75 7.94
N ILE A 238 -30.73 12.38 7.59
CA ILE A 238 -31.01 11.18 6.81
C ILE A 238 -30.73 11.43 5.32
N ALA A 239 -29.83 10.63 4.73
CA ALA A 239 -29.51 10.70 3.30
C ALA A 239 -30.76 10.50 2.41
N PRO A 240 -30.84 11.11 1.22
CA PRO A 240 -31.93 10.87 0.28
C PRO A 240 -32.11 9.37 -0.02
N PRO A 241 -33.35 8.87 -0.20
CA PRO A 241 -33.59 7.45 -0.48
C PRO A 241 -32.77 6.88 -1.65
N CYS A 242 -32.53 7.66 -2.73
CA CYS A 242 -31.64 7.25 -3.82
C CYS A 242 -30.21 6.94 -3.34
N VAL A 243 -29.66 7.75 -2.45
CA VAL A 243 -28.33 7.56 -1.85
C VAL A 243 -28.34 6.35 -0.93
N GLN A 244 -29.40 6.17 -0.14
CA GLN A 244 -29.53 5.01 0.76
C GLN A 244 -29.54 3.68 -0.01
N GLU A 245 -30.26 3.61 -1.13
CA GLU A 245 -30.26 2.43 -1.99
C GLU A 245 -28.86 2.11 -2.53
N LEU A 246 -28.13 3.11 -3.03
CA LEU A 246 -26.77 2.91 -3.50
C LEU A 246 -25.82 2.45 -2.39
N VAL A 247 -25.97 3.00 -1.17
CA VAL A 247 -25.21 2.56 0.01
C VAL A 247 -25.55 1.12 0.39
N ARG A 248 -26.82 0.73 0.30
CA ARG A 248 -27.28 -0.64 0.57
C ARG A 248 -26.61 -1.62 -0.40
N VAL A 249 -26.65 -1.34 -1.70
CA VAL A 249 -25.98 -2.16 -2.74
C VAL A 249 -24.47 -2.17 -2.53
N GLN A 250 -23.87 -1.01 -2.20
CA GLN A 250 -22.43 -0.91 -1.91
C GLN A 250 -22.01 -1.82 -0.75
N ARG A 251 -22.78 -1.88 0.34
CA ARG A 251 -22.43 -2.74 1.49
C ARG A 251 -22.31 -4.21 1.06
N SER A 252 -23.29 -4.71 0.31
CA SER A 252 -23.23 -6.07 -0.23
C SER A 252 -22.03 -6.29 -1.16
N ALA A 253 -21.75 -5.35 -2.07
CA ALA A 253 -20.58 -5.44 -2.96
C ALA A 253 -19.25 -5.42 -2.18
N ARG A 254 -19.16 -4.59 -1.14
CA ARG A 254 -17.99 -4.47 -0.26
C ARG A 254 -17.71 -5.77 0.48
N ASP A 255 -18.74 -6.43 0.99
CA ASP A 255 -18.57 -7.69 1.71
C ASP A 255 -18.10 -8.82 0.78
N ARG A 256 -18.62 -8.87 -0.46
CA ARG A 256 -18.07 -9.75 -1.51
C ARG A 256 -16.62 -9.39 -1.85
N ALA A 257 -16.30 -8.10 -1.93
CA ALA A 257 -14.96 -7.62 -2.27
C ALA A 257 -13.89 -8.00 -1.24
N LYS A 258 -14.23 -8.02 0.05
CA LYS A 258 -13.31 -8.44 1.13
C LYS A 258 -12.82 -9.88 0.96
N ASN A 259 -13.68 -10.75 0.44
CA ASN A 259 -13.40 -12.18 0.30
C ASN A 259 -13.03 -12.58 -1.14
N ALA A 260 -12.96 -11.62 -2.06
CA ALA A 260 -12.73 -11.91 -3.48
C ALA A 260 -11.26 -12.28 -3.73
N PRO A 261 -10.97 -13.29 -4.58
CA PRO A 261 -9.62 -13.64 -4.92
C PRO A 261 -8.93 -12.52 -5.73
N HIS A 262 -7.61 -12.42 -5.56
CA HIS A 262 -6.79 -11.43 -6.27
C HIS A 262 -6.90 -11.60 -7.79
N ALA A 263 -6.76 -10.47 -8.51
CA ALA A 263 -6.85 -10.43 -9.99
C ALA A 263 -5.56 -10.76 -10.69
N ALA A 264 -4.47 -10.57 -9.97
CA ALA A 264 -3.16 -10.95 -10.41
C ALA A 264 -3.02 -12.45 -10.23
N ASP A 265 -2.35 -13.06 -11.21
CA ASP A 265 -1.65 -14.30 -10.99
C ASP A 265 -0.47 -13.99 -10.07
N ASP A 266 -0.62 -14.34 -8.79
CA ASP A 266 0.36 -14.00 -7.75
C ASP A 266 1.62 -14.88 -7.93
N ASP A 267 1.50 -16.13 -8.38
CA ASP A 267 2.63 -17.04 -8.65
C ASP A 267 3.59 -16.50 -9.72
N ARG A 268 3.08 -15.69 -10.65
CA ARG A 268 3.88 -15.02 -11.71
C ARG A 268 4.54 -13.71 -11.28
N LYS A 269 4.37 -13.31 -10.03
CA LYS A 269 4.92 -12.06 -9.47
C LYS A 269 5.60 -12.25 -8.13
N TRP A 270 5.24 -13.30 -7.42
CA TRP A 270 5.69 -13.56 -6.07
C TRP A 270 7.13 -14.07 -6.09
N LEU A 271 7.87 -13.64 -5.07
CA LEU A 271 9.20 -14.12 -4.74
C LEU A 271 9.14 -14.43 -3.25
N GLU A 272 9.68 -15.58 -2.88
CA GLU A 272 9.98 -15.82 -1.48
C GLU A 272 11.02 -14.79 -1.00
N TRP A 273 11.00 -14.47 0.29
CA TRP A 273 11.89 -13.43 0.82
C TRP A 273 13.36 -13.71 0.52
N ASP A 274 13.79 -14.96 0.68
CA ASP A 274 15.16 -15.39 0.39
C ASP A 274 15.50 -15.21 -1.11
N GLN A 275 14.54 -15.43 -2.01
CA GLN A 275 14.70 -15.18 -3.45
C GLN A 275 14.78 -13.69 -3.75
N TYR A 276 14.04 -12.84 -3.03
CA TYR A 276 14.13 -11.39 -3.16
C TYR A 276 15.50 -10.88 -2.70
N LEU A 277 16.05 -11.41 -1.60
CA LEU A 277 17.40 -11.07 -1.15
C LEU A 277 18.47 -11.53 -2.15
N ALA A 278 18.35 -12.74 -2.70
CA ALA A 278 19.25 -13.23 -3.75
C ALA A 278 19.20 -12.34 -5.01
N LEU A 279 18.01 -11.85 -5.39
CA LEU A 279 17.84 -10.86 -6.46
C LEU A 279 18.58 -9.55 -6.13
N VAL A 280 18.46 -9.03 -4.91
CA VAL A 280 19.15 -7.81 -4.50
C VAL A 280 20.67 -7.98 -4.59
N GLU A 281 21.21 -9.13 -4.16
CA GLU A 281 22.65 -9.42 -4.27
C GLU A 281 23.10 -9.56 -5.72
N HIS A 282 22.31 -10.21 -6.58
CA HIS A 282 22.58 -10.26 -8.01
C HIS A 282 22.67 -8.85 -8.62
N LEU A 283 21.75 -7.95 -8.26
CA LEU A 283 21.77 -6.57 -8.73
C LEU A 283 22.99 -5.79 -8.22
N LYS A 284 23.51 -6.09 -7.03
CA LYS A 284 24.76 -5.51 -6.51
C LYS A 284 25.96 -5.92 -7.37
N LEU A 285 26.03 -7.20 -7.79
CA LEU A 285 27.09 -7.68 -8.68
C LEU A 285 27.06 -6.98 -10.05
N GLU A 286 25.89 -6.56 -10.53
CA GLU A 286 25.76 -5.77 -11.76
C GLU A 286 26.30 -4.34 -11.66
N CYS A 287 26.65 -3.87 -10.46
CA CYS A 287 27.33 -2.59 -10.25
C CYS A 287 28.81 -2.63 -10.65
N ALA A 288 29.32 -3.80 -11.03
CA ALA A 288 30.72 -3.97 -11.41
C ALA A 288 31.14 -3.06 -12.59
N PRO A 289 32.37 -2.52 -12.56
CA PRO A 289 32.86 -1.55 -13.52
C PRO A 289 33.19 -2.17 -14.89
N LEU A 290 33.52 -3.46 -14.93
CA LEU A 290 33.73 -4.18 -16.18
C LEU A 290 32.45 -4.92 -16.60
N ASP A 291 32.20 -5.02 -17.90
CA ASP A 291 31.15 -5.88 -18.44
C ASP A 291 31.52 -7.37 -18.30
N CYS A 292 30.62 -8.26 -18.73
CA CYS A 292 30.85 -9.70 -18.65
C CYS A 292 32.04 -10.19 -19.49
N ASN A 293 32.45 -9.41 -20.51
CA ASN A 293 33.61 -9.70 -21.34
C ASN A 293 34.90 -9.08 -20.80
N GLY A 294 34.83 -8.32 -19.70
CA GLY A 294 35.97 -7.63 -19.09
C GLY A 294 36.27 -6.25 -19.67
N LYS A 295 35.38 -5.68 -20.49
CA LYS A 295 35.53 -4.32 -21.03
C LYS A 295 35.01 -3.28 -20.04
N GLU A 296 35.68 -2.14 -19.93
CA GLU A 296 35.22 -1.00 -19.14
C GLU A 296 33.83 -0.53 -19.58
N ARG A 297 32.95 -0.31 -18.59
CA ARG A 297 31.61 0.23 -18.79
C ARG A 297 31.61 1.74 -18.65
N SER A 298 30.68 2.39 -19.34
CA SER A 298 30.50 3.83 -19.17
C SER A 298 29.99 4.16 -17.76
N GLU A 299 30.35 5.34 -17.25
CA GLU A 299 29.86 5.84 -15.95
C GLU A 299 28.32 5.82 -15.87
N ARG A 300 27.67 6.12 -16.99
CA ARG A 300 26.22 6.09 -17.12
C ARG A 300 25.63 4.69 -16.93
N GLU A 301 26.27 3.65 -17.46
CA GLU A 301 25.83 2.27 -17.29
C GLU A 301 26.01 1.78 -15.85
N ILE A 302 27.14 2.14 -15.23
CA ILE A 302 27.42 1.84 -13.83
C ILE A 302 26.38 2.55 -12.95
N ALA A 303 26.13 3.84 -13.19
CA ALA A 303 25.12 4.62 -12.47
C ALA A 303 23.72 3.99 -12.57
N MET A 304 23.32 3.51 -13.75
CA MET A 304 22.06 2.80 -13.92
C MET A 304 21.99 1.48 -13.13
N SER A 305 23.09 0.73 -13.02
CA SER A 305 23.17 -0.47 -12.19
C SER A 305 23.10 -0.14 -10.69
N VAL A 306 23.89 0.83 -10.22
CA VAL A 306 23.91 1.26 -8.81
C VAL A 306 22.54 1.77 -8.38
N GLN A 307 21.89 2.62 -9.18
CA GLN A 307 20.53 3.06 -8.91
C GLN A 307 19.56 1.88 -8.84
N ARG A 308 19.63 0.94 -9.79
CA ARG A 308 18.75 -0.24 -9.80
C ARG A 308 18.94 -1.08 -8.54
N TYR A 309 20.18 -1.34 -8.13
CA TYR A 309 20.49 -2.02 -6.88
C TYR A 309 19.89 -1.28 -5.67
N LEU A 310 20.13 0.03 -5.53
CA LEU A 310 19.63 0.83 -4.42
C LEU A 310 18.10 0.83 -4.30
N LEU A 311 17.37 0.87 -5.42
CA LEU A 311 15.90 0.81 -5.41
C LEU A 311 15.38 -0.49 -4.78
N PHE A 312 16.11 -1.61 -4.91
CA PHE A 312 15.76 -2.90 -4.33
C PHE A 312 16.27 -3.03 -2.90
N ALA A 313 17.54 -2.68 -2.67
CA ALA A 313 18.18 -2.74 -1.35
C ALA A 313 17.45 -1.88 -0.31
N ILE A 314 17.06 -0.65 -0.67
CA ILE A 314 16.31 0.22 0.24
C ILE A 314 14.95 -0.39 0.59
N LEU A 315 14.25 -1.05 -0.34
CA LEU A 315 12.96 -1.71 -0.02
C LEU A 315 13.12 -2.98 0.82
N ALA A 316 14.31 -3.59 0.79
CA ALA A 316 14.61 -4.71 1.67
C ALA A 316 14.81 -4.25 3.13
N CYS A 317 15.43 -3.08 3.33
CA CYS A 317 15.57 -2.46 4.65
C CYS A 317 14.28 -1.78 5.12
N ILE A 318 13.60 -1.10 4.19
CA ILE A 318 12.44 -0.24 4.44
C ILE A 318 11.34 -0.69 3.48
N PRO A 319 10.52 -1.70 3.83
CA PRO A 319 9.41 -2.18 3.01
C PRO A 319 8.28 -1.15 2.99
N ASP A 320 8.52 -0.01 2.36
CA ASP A 320 7.56 1.08 2.18
C ASP A 320 7.01 1.12 0.75
N ARG A 321 6.11 2.05 0.49
CA ARG A 321 5.51 2.22 -0.84
C ARG A 321 6.57 2.74 -1.80
N GLN A 322 6.43 2.40 -3.08
CA GLN A 322 7.28 2.96 -4.14
C GLN A 322 7.33 4.50 -4.17
N ARG A 323 6.33 5.19 -3.59
CA ARG A 323 6.28 6.65 -3.48
C ARG A 323 7.51 7.16 -2.72
N THR A 324 7.88 6.47 -1.65
CA THR A 324 9.06 6.76 -0.83
C THR A 324 10.30 6.85 -1.70
N LEU A 325 10.51 5.92 -2.64
CA LEU A 325 11.64 5.96 -3.56
C LEU A 325 11.51 7.08 -4.61
N ARG A 326 10.33 7.28 -5.21
CA ARG A 326 10.16 8.28 -6.28
C ARG A 326 10.31 9.72 -5.81
N GLU A 327 9.87 9.99 -4.59
CA GLU A 327 9.76 11.34 -4.03
C GLU A 327 10.82 11.59 -2.95
N LEU A 328 11.78 10.66 -2.78
CA LEU A 328 12.90 10.82 -1.84
C LEU A 328 13.74 12.03 -2.23
N GLN A 329 14.02 12.92 -1.28
CA GLN A 329 14.82 14.13 -1.48
C GLN A 329 15.87 14.23 -0.39
N LEU A 330 17.12 14.46 -0.79
CA LEU A 330 18.22 14.67 0.14
C LEU A 330 17.96 15.94 0.98
N ASN A 331 18.23 15.87 2.28
CA ASN A 331 18.02 16.96 3.25
C ASN A 331 16.57 17.41 3.45
N LYS A 332 15.59 16.67 2.89
CA LYS A 332 14.15 16.92 3.13
C LYS A 332 13.42 15.69 3.62
N THR A 333 13.64 14.55 2.98
CA THR A 333 13.04 13.27 3.41
C THR A 333 14.09 12.20 3.64
N LEU A 334 15.26 12.29 2.98
CA LEU A 334 16.45 11.49 3.29
C LEU A 334 17.45 12.32 4.08
N PHE A 335 17.86 11.84 5.24
CA PHE A 335 18.79 12.50 6.13
C PHE A 335 19.91 11.56 6.55
N ARG A 336 21.10 12.14 6.78
CA ARG A 336 22.16 11.50 7.53
C ARG A 336 22.18 12.10 8.93
N ASP A 337 22.03 11.25 9.93
CA ASP A 337 22.15 11.63 11.32
C ASP A 337 23.60 12.01 11.64
N ALA A 338 23.82 13.18 12.21
CA ALA A 338 25.18 13.66 12.47
C ALA A 338 25.85 12.94 13.65
N SER A 339 25.09 12.47 14.65
CA SER A 339 25.66 11.84 15.85
C SER A 339 25.90 10.35 15.65
N THR A 340 24.98 9.65 14.97
CA THR A 340 25.06 8.21 14.73
C THR A 340 25.64 7.87 13.36
N GLY A 341 25.71 8.83 12.43
CA GLY A 341 26.09 8.59 11.04
C GLY A 341 25.04 7.85 10.22
N ALA A 342 23.87 7.54 10.79
CA ALA A 342 22.85 6.71 10.18
C ALA A 342 22.07 7.43 9.07
N TRP A 343 21.83 6.74 7.96
CA TRP A 343 20.94 7.23 6.92
C TRP A 343 19.50 6.82 7.21
N MET A 344 18.56 7.76 7.15
CA MET A 344 17.16 7.51 7.47
C MET A 344 16.21 8.27 6.57
N VAL A 345 15.02 7.69 6.37
CA VAL A 345 13.90 8.34 5.71
C VAL A 345 12.91 8.86 6.75
N ARG A 346 12.63 10.15 6.72
CA ARG A 346 11.61 10.80 7.56
C ARG A 346 10.46 11.26 6.67
N HIS A 347 9.24 10.92 7.06
CA HIS A 347 8.02 11.36 6.40
C HIS A 347 7.20 12.21 7.36
N GLY A 348 6.90 13.45 6.97
CA GLY A 348 5.86 14.23 7.60
C GLY A 348 4.47 13.67 7.29
N SER A 349 3.45 14.21 7.96
CA SER A 349 2.04 13.78 7.81
C SER A 349 1.51 13.90 6.36
N ASP A 350 2.05 14.84 5.57
CA ASP A 350 1.66 15.05 4.16
C ASP A 350 2.45 14.18 3.16
N ASP A 351 3.59 13.62 3.58
CA ASP A 351 4.49 12.88 2.68
C ASP A 351 3.96 11.47 2.35
N TYR A 352 2.98 10.97 3.11
CA TYR A 352 2.45 9.62 2.90
C TYR A 352 0.92 9.51 2.98
N LYS A 353 0.40 8.37 2.51
CA LYS A 353 -1.05 8.17 2.28
C LYS A 353 -1.87 8.31 3.56
N THR A 354 -1.32 7.92 4.70
CA THR A 354 -2.05 7.76 5.96
C THR A 354 -1.56 8.69 7.06
N GLY A 355 -0.75 9.72 6.74
CA GLY A 355 -0.23 10.62 7.77
C GLY A 355 -1.27 11.51 8.45
N GLY A 356 -2.40 11.79 7.79
CA GLY A 356 -3.54 12.41 8.46
C GLY A 356 -4.22 11.50 9.52
N ALA A 357 -3.98 10.19 9.49
CA ALA A 357 -4.56 9.24 10.44
C ALA A 357 -3.55 8.74 11.49
N TYR A 358 -2.26 8.65 11.15
CA TYR A 358 -1.22 8.11 12.03
C TYR A 358 -0.15 9.14 12.42
N GLY A 359 -0.26 10.40 11.99
CA GLY A 359 0.69 11.46 12.35
C GLY A 359 2.05 11.30 11.68
N GLU A 360 3.11 11.67 12.39
CA GLU A 360 4.48 11.44 11.94
C GLU A 360 4.88 9.98 12.12
N ARG A 361 5.70 9.45 11.20
CA ARG A 361 6.23 8.09 11.32
C ARG A 361 7.55 8.09 12.08
N PRO A 362 7.89 6.98 12.77
CA PRO A 362 9.26 6.79 13.22
C PRO A 362 10.22 6.87 12.03
N ALA A 363 11.43 7.35 12.29
CA ALA A 363 12.47 7.44 11.28
C ALA A 363 12.77 6.04 10.72
N LEU A 364 12.72 5.90 9.40
CA LEU A 364 12.94 4.64 8.71
C LEU A 364 14.44 4.52 8.42
N VAL A 365 15.16 3.82 9.29
CA VAL A 365 16.62 3.67 9.19
C VAL A 365 16.96 2.73 8.03
N ILE A 366 17.89 3.15 7.18
CA ILE A 366 18.49 2.31 6.13
C ILE A 366 19.59 1.48 6.79
N ASP A 367 19.70 0.20 6.43
CA ASP A 367 20.78 -0.65 6.95
C ASP A 367 22.16 -0.10 6.55
N SER A 368 23.10 -0.07 7.49
CA SER A 368 24.43 0.52 7.30
C SER A 368 25.23 -0.12 6.18
N ARG A 369 24.94 -1.38 5.86
CA ARG A 369 25.59 -2.10 4.76
C ARG A 369 25.18 -1.53 3.39
N VAL A 370 24.10 -0.75 3.29
CA VAL A 370 23.71 -0.06 2.04
C VAL A 370 24.43 1.28 1.87
N TYR A 371 25.02 1.83 2.94
CA TYR A 371 25.60 3.18 2.93
C TYR A 371 26.70 3.36 1.88
N PRO A 372 27.66 2.43 1.67
CA PRO A 372 28.70 2.63 0.67
C PRO A 372 28.15 2.88 -0.73
N ALA A 373 27.12 2.13 -1.13
CA ALA A 373 26.47 2.30 -2.42
C ALA A 373 25.62 3.58 -2.48
N LEU A 374 24.93 3.93 -1.38
CA LEU A 374 24.12 5.15 -1.31
C LEU A 374 24.99 6.40 -1.39
N GLU A 375 26.10 6.44 -0.65
CA GLU A 375 27.03 7.57 -0.62
C GLU A 375 27.77 7.70 -1.96
N SER A 376 28.19 6.58 -2.56
CA SER A 376 28.75 6.55 -3.91
C SER A 376 27.74 7.03 -4.97
N TRP A 377 26.47 6.65 -4.84
CA TRP A 377 25.39 7.14 -5.69
C TRP A 377 25.21 8.66 -5.59
N LEU A 378 25.07 9.16 -4.36
CA LEU A 378 24.81 10.57 -4.09
C LEU A 378 25.97 11.48 -4.51
N SER A 379 27.21 11.04 -4.29
CA SER A 379 28.42 11.84 -4.55
C SER A 379 28.88 11.77 -6.01
N THR A 380 28.74 10.62 -6.66
CA THR A 380 29.39 10.35 -7.95
C THR A 380 28.39 9.95 -9.02
N HIS A 381 27.66 8.84 -8.83
CA HIS A 381 26.94 8.20 -9.94
C HIS A 381 25.68 8.94 -10.38
N ARG A 382 24.98 9.64 -9.47
CA ARG A 382 23.74 10.36 -9.79
C ARG A 382 23.97 11.43 -10.87
N ALA A 383 25.12 12.09 -10.86
CA ALA A 383 25.46 13.15 -11.81
C ALA A 383 25.53 12.66 -13.26
N ALA A 384 25.94 11.41 -13.49
CA ALA A 384 26.05 10.80 -14.83
C ALA A 384 24.69 10.64 -15.56
N LEU A 385 23.57 10.82 -14.85
CA LEU A 385 22.21 10.80 -15.43
C LEU A 385 21.64 12.21 -15.69
N SER A 386 22.38 13.27 -15.37
CA SER A 386 22.00 14.68 -15.58
C SER A 386 20.56 15.01 -15.12
N PRO A 387 20.23 14.79 -13.84
CA PRO A 387 18.87 14.99 -13.33
C PRO A 387 18.44 16.47 -13.41
N SER A 388 17.20 16.70 -13.85
CA SER A 388 16.57 18.03 -13.92
C SER A 388 15.73 18.36 -12.67
N HIS A 389 16.02 17.71 -11.54
CA HIS A 389 15.21 17.74 -10.32
C HIS A 389 16.03 17.33 -9.09
N ASP A 390 15.45 17.51 -7.91
CA ASP A 390 16.14 17.28 -6.62
C ASP A 390 15.87 15.90 -5.98
N PHE A 391 15.02 15.06 -6.59
CA PHE A 391 14.82 13.69 -6.10
C PHE A 391 16.11 12.85 -6.15
N VAL A 392 16.31 11.99 -5.16
CA VAL A 392 17.49 11.11 -5.01
C VAL A 392 17.67 10.21 -6.23
N PHE A 393 16.57 9.65 -6.75
CA PHE A 393 16.57 8.77 -7.92
C PHE A 393 15.96 9.45 -9.14
N THR A 394 16.48 9.14 -10.32
CA THR A 394 16.11 9.78 -11.58
C THR A 394 15.93 8.77 -12.71
N ARG A 395 15.11 9.10 -13.72
CA ARG A 395 15.05 8.30 -14.94
C ARG A 395 16.37 8.43 -15.71
N PRO A 396 16.68 7.48 -16.62
CA PRO A 396 17.88 7.59 -17.44
C PRO A 396 17.98 8.91 -18.24
N ASN A 397 16.86 9.53 -18.59
CA ASN A 397 16.81 10.81 -19.30
C ASN A 397 16.83 12.04 -18.35
N GLY A 398 17.17 11.86 -17.07
CA GLY A 398 17.28 12.95 -16.09
C GLY A 398 15.95 13.46 -15.51
N THR A 399 14.81 12.96 -15.99
CA THR A 399 13.49 13.43 -15.53
C THR A 399 12.95 12.61 -14.33
N PRO A 400 12.00 13.13 -13.54
CA PRO A 400 11.48 12.43 -12.36
C PRO A 400 10.79 11.11 -12.72
N TRP A 401 10.88 10.10 -11.84
CA TRP A 401 10.14 8.84 -12.01
C TRP A 401 8.63 9.03 -11.88
N THR A 402 7.87 8.53 -12.86
CA THR A 402 6.42 8.30 -12.69
C THR A 402 6.14 6.98 -11.98
N VAL A 403 4.91 6.84 -11.44
CA VAL A 403 4.40 5.59 -10.83
C VAL A 403 4.62 4.39 -11.78
N SER A 404 4.21 4.56 -13.05
CA SER A 404 4.22 3.50 -14.04
C SER A 404 5.63 3.12 -14.47
N GLU A 405 6.53 4.10 -14.60
CA GLU A 405 7.89 3.85 -15.05
C GLU A 405 8.74 3.19 -13.97
N LEU A 406 8.67 3.65 -12.72
CA LEU A 406 9.41 3.00 -11.62
C LEU A 406 8.96 1.53 -11.47
N SER A 407 7.65 1.31 -11.46
CA SER A 407 7.09 -0.05 -11.37
C SER A 407 7.56 -0.92 -12.53
N ARG A 408 7.62 -0.37 -13.76
CA ARG A 408 8.08 -1.10 -14.94
C ARG A 408 9.58 -1.43 -14.87
N THR A 409 10.40 -0.50 -14.40
CA THR A 409 11.84 -0.72 -14.20
C THR A 409 12.08 -1.82 -13.18
N PHE A 410 11.38 -1.77 -12.05
CA PHE A 410 11.44 -2.80 -11.02
C PHE A 410 11.01 -4.17 -11.56
N SER A 411 9.85 -4.25 -12.22
CA SER A 411 9.36 -5.51 -12.78
C SER A 411 10.23 -6.08 -13.89
N ARG A 412 10.88 -5.24 -14.70
CA ARG A 412 11.84 -5.72 -15.71
C ARG A 412 13.09 -6.30 -15.06
N ALA A 413 13.59 -5.66 -14.00
CA ALA A 413 14.77 -6.13 -13.29
C ALA A 413 14.49 -7.48 -12.62
N ALA A 414 13.39 -7.58 -11.87
CA ALA A 414 12.98 -8.85 -11.24
C ALA A 414 12.76 -9.93 -12.30
N LEU A 415 11.95 -9.68 -13.33
CA LEU A 415 11.64 -10.66 -14.37
C LEU A 415 12.90 -11.18 -15.07
N ARG A 416 13.86 -10.30 -15.35
CA ARG A 416 15.11 -10.68 -16.02
C ARG A 416 15.97 -11.63 -15.20
N VAL A 417 15.96 -11.49 -13.87
CA VAL A 417 16.85 -12.24 -12.97
C VAL A 417 16.16 -13.47 -12.40
N THR A 418 14.85 -13.40 -12.12
CA THR A 418 14.12 -14.45 -11.40
C THR A 418 13.03 -15.12 -12.23
N GLY A 419 12.73 -14.61 -13.43
CA GLY A 419 11.56 -15.04 -14.21
C GLY A 419 10.22 -14.50 -13.67
N GLN A 420 10.22 -13.76 -12.55
CA GLN A 420 9.01 -13.27 -11.89
C GLN A 420 8.78 -11.78 -12.11
N LYS A 421 7.55 -11.39 -12.48
CA LYS A 421 7.18 -9.99 -12.76
C LYS A 421 6.79 -9.25 -11.48
N THR A 422 7.66 -9.29 -10.48
CA THR A 422 7.49 -8.65 -9.18
C THR A 422 7.37 -7.13 -9.32
N ASN A 423 6.65 -6.48 -8.41
CA ASN A 423 6.55 -5.02 -8.38
C ASN A 423 6.84 -4.51 -6.94
N PRO A 424 7.19 -3.23 -6.76
CA PRO A 424 7.62 -2.71 -5.46
C PRO A 424 6.61 -2.91 -4.32
N HIS A 425 5.31 -2.94 -4.62
CA HIS A 425 4.29 -3.09 -3.58
C HIS A 425 4.30 -4.48 -2.96
N LEU A 426 4.71 -5.51 -3.70
CA LEU A 426 4.73 -6.89 -3.21
C LEU A 426 5.80 -7.12 -2.15
N ILE A 427 6.86 -6.30 -2.08
CA ILE A 427 7.93 -6.48 -1.09
C ILE A 427 7.38 -6.40 0.35
N ARG A 428 6.37 -5.55 0.54
CA ARG A 428 5.61 -5.42 1.80
C ARG A 428 4.85 -6.70 2.15
N ASP A 429 4.20 -7.28 1.15
CA ASP A 429 3.44 -8.51 1.30
C ASP A 429 4.40 -9.67 1.60
N MET A 430 5.55 -9.73 0.91
CA MET A 430 6.57 -10.77 1.04
C MET A 430 7.17 -10.83 2.45
N ILE A 431 7.66 -9.70 2.98
CA ILE A 431 8.27 -9.69 4.32
C ILE A 431 7.26 -10.07 5.39
N VAL A 432 6.04 -9.51 5.36
CA VAL A 432 4.98 -9.81 6.33
C VAL A 432 4.60 -11.29 6.26
N THR A 433 4.49 -11.84 5.06
CA THR A 433 4.14 -13.25 4.85
C THR A 433 5.27 -14.16 5.36
N HIS A 434 6.53 -13.82 5.07
CA HIS A 434 7.71 -14.59 5.49
C HIS A 434 7.88 -14.64 7.02
N VAL A 435 7.86 -13.49 7.71
CA VAL A 435 8.05 -13.47 9.17
C VAL A 435 6.93 -14.24 9.89
N ARG A 436 5.70 -14.16 9.36
CA ARG A 436 4.54 -14.87 9.91
C ARG A 436 4.51 -16.36 9.56
N SER A 437 5.01 -16.76 8.38
CA SER A 437 5.04 -18.18 7.98
C SER A 437 6.12 -18.95 8.72
N ARG A 438 7.28 -18.31 8.96
CA ARG A 438 8.39 -18.90 9.70
C ARG A 438 8.20 -18.88 11.21
N GLY A 439 7.29 -18.04 11.73
CA GLY A 439 7.08 -17.90 13.18
C GLY A 439 8.30 -17.34 13.91
N ILE A 440 9.14 -16.56 13.21
CA ILE A 440 10.41 -16.04 13.72
C ILE A 440 10.28 -14.73 14.49
N ALA A 441 9.09 -14.10 14.46
CA ALA A 441 8.82 -12.83 15.11
C ALA A 441 7.72 -13.00 16.16
N SER A 442 7.95 -12.41 17.33
CA SER A 442 6.95 -12.23 18.38
C SER A 442 5.81 -11.30 17.93
N ASP A 443 4.70 -11.31 18.68
CA ASP A 443 3.59 -10.39 18.40
C ASP A 443 4.01 -8.91 18.57
N ALA A 444 4.89 -8.61 19.52
CA ALA A 444 5.46 -7.27 19.72
C ALA A 444 6.30 -6.82 18.51
N GLU A 445 7.16 -7.69 17.97
CA GLU A 445 7.93 -7.39 16.76
C GLU A 445 7.05 -7.23 15.53
N LEU A 446 5.97 -8.02 15.39
CA LEU A 446 5.02 -7.89 14.29
C LEU A 446 4.24 -6.57 14.36
N GLU A 447 3.91 -6.12 15.57
CA GLU A 447 3.31 -4.82 15.81
C GLU A 447 4.29 -3.68 15.51
N ALA A 448 5.54 -3.78 15.99
CA ALA A 448 6.59 -2.83 15.68
C ALA A 448 6.83 -2.73 14.17
N LEU A 449 6.85 -3.87 13.45
CA LEU A 449 6.94 -3.91 12.00
C LEU A 449 5.74 -3.24 11.34
N ALA A 450 4.52 -3.40 11.87
CA ALA A 450 3.34 -2.72 11.34
C ALA A 450 3.45 -1.20 11.47
N ARG A 451 3.88 -0.71 12.65
CA ARG A 451 4.17 0.72 12.90
C ARG A 451 5.29 1.21 11.97
N PHE A 452 6.38 0.46 11.86
CA PHE A 452 7.50 0.73 10.95
C PHE A 452 7.04 0.85 9.50
N MET A 453 6.10 0.02 9.05
CA MET A 453 5.53 0.03 7.70
C MET A 453 4.37 1.02 7.49
N GLY A 454 3.96 1.74 8.55
CA GLY A 454 2.93 2.79 8.53
C GLY A 454 1.50 2.27 8.42
N HIS A 455 1.14 1.21 9.15
CA HIS A 455 -0.23 0.70 9.26
C HIS A 455 -0.50 -0.05 10.57
N SER A 456 -1.76 -0.38 10.83
CA SER A 456 -2.14 -1.21 11.99
C SER A 456 -1.81 -2.68 11.80
N SER A 457 -1.72 -3.41 12.92
CA SER A 457 -1.60 -4.88 12.95
C SER A 457 -2.78 -5.57 12.27
N ALA A 458 -4.00 -5.01 12.39
CA ALA A 458 -5.18 -5.51 11.70
C ALA A 458 -5.05 -5.39 10.16
N MET A 459 -4.51 -4.27 9.67
CA MET A 459 -4.22 -4.11 8.23
C MET A 459 -3.12 -5.07 7.78
N GLN A 460 -2.12 -5.31 8.63
CA GLN A 460 -1.05 -6.29 8.36
C GLN A 460 -1.61 -7.69 8.13
N LYS A 461 -2.47 -8.19 9.04
CA LYS A 461 -3.10 -9.52 8.95
C LYS A 461 -4.07 -9.67 7.77
N SER A 462 -4.76 -8.60 7.39
CA SER A 462 -5.81 -8.66 6.36
C SER A 462 -5.34 -8.35 4.94
N THR A 463 -4.33 -7.50 4.78
CA THR A 463 -3.90 -6.99 3.45
C THR A 463 -2.54 -7.53 3.00
N TYR A 464 -1.58 -7.62 3.92
CA TYR A 464 -0.19 -7.94 3.59
C TYR A 464 0.17 -9.41 3.84
N ASP A 465 -0.45 -10.06 4.85
CA ASP A 465 -0.27 -11.50 5.11
C ASP A 465 -0.98 -12.36 4.04
N ARG A 466 -0.20 -12.89 3.10
CA ARG A 466 -0.65 -13.69 1.96
C ARG A 466 -0.67 -15.19 2.21
N ARG A 467 -0.44 -15.64 3.45
CA ARG A 467 -0.60 -17.06 3.80
C ARG A 467 -2.02 -17.53 3.49
N THR A 468 -2.11 -18.74 2.93
CA THR A 468 -3.34 -19.47 2.72
C THR A 468 -4.06 -19.74 4.05
N THR A 469 -5.34 -20.07 3.99
CA THR A 469 -6.11 -20.45 5.18
C THR A 469 -5.46 -21.63 5.90
N GLN A 470 -4.95 -22.61 5.16
CA GLN A 470 -4.29 -23.79 5.75
C GLN A 470 -3.01 -23.39 6.50
N GLU A 471 -2.15 -22.58 5.89
CA GLU A 471 -0.92 -22.09 6.53
C GLU A 471 -1.20 -21.28 7.80
N LYS A 472 -2.31 -20.53 7.84
CA LYS A 472 -2.74 -19.79 9.03
C LYS A 472 -3.21 -20.71 10.17
N VAL A 473 -3.73 -21.89 9.84
CA VAL A 473 -4.24 -22.87 10.82
C VAL A 473 -3.13 -23.82 11.31
N ASN A 474 -2.07 -24.05 10.53
CA ASN A 474 -0.98 -24.97 10.89
C ASN A 474 -0.42 -24.79 12.32
N PRO A 475 -0.19 -23.56 12.84
CA PRO A 475 0.26 -23.40 14.22
C PRO A 475 -0.70 -23.98 15.26
N ALA A 476 -2.01 -23.92 15.02
CA ALA A 476 -3.01 -24.51 15.91
C ALA A 476 -2.96 -26.04 15.89
N LEU A 477 -2.68 -26.65 14.73
CA LEU A 477 -2.49 -28.10 14.62
C LEU A 477 -1.26 -28.56 15.41
N SER A 478 -0.14 -27.84 15.29
CA SER A 478 1.08 -28.12 16.07
C SER A 478 0.86 -27.93 17.58
N LEU A 479 0.14 -26.88 17.97
CA LEU A 479 -0.22 -26.65 19.36
C LEU A 479 -1.05 -27.82 19.93
N MET A 480 -2.08 -28.26 19.20
CA MET A 480 -2.92 -29.39 19.62
C MET A 480 -2.11 -30.69 19.71
N ALA A 481 -1.19 -30.95 18.78
CA ALA A 481 -0.30 -32.10 18.84
C ALA A 481 0.59 -32.07 20.10
N ASN A 482 1.17 -30.91 20.43
CA ASN A 482 1.99 -30.73 21.62
C ASN A 482 1.19 -30.89 22.92
N VAL A 483 -0.03 -30.34 22.97
CA VAL A 483 -0.95 -30.50 24.11
C VAL A 483 -1.30 -31.97 24.33
N ASN A 484 -1.61 -32.70 23.26
CA ASN A 484 -1.95 -34.13 23.34
C ASN A 484 -0.73 -34.99 23.71
N ALA A 485 0.47 -34.65 23.24
CA ALA A 485 1.70 -35.36 23.60
C ALA A 485 2.11 -35.14 25.06
N ALA A 486 1.77 -33.98 25.64
CA ALA A 486 2.00 -33.67 27.05
C ALA A 486 0.97 -34.32 28.00
N ALA A 487 -0.09 -34.95 27.45
CA ALA A 487 -1.07 -35.65 28.28
C ALA A 487 -0.44 -36.94 28.86
N PRO A 488 -0.52 -37.16 30.19
CA PRO A 488 0.05 -38.36 30.80
C PRO A 488 -0.64 -39.62 30.26
N PRO A 489 0.09 -40.74 30.06
CA PRO A 489 -0.52 -41.96 29.57
C PRO A 489 -1.60 -42.43 30.55
N SER A 490 -2.77 -42.78 30.00
CA SER A 490 -3.86 -43.35 30.79
C SER A 490 -3.37 -44.61 31.49
N ARG A 491 -3.42 -44.62 32.83
CA ARG A 491 -3.16 -45.83 33.63
C ARG A 491 -4.05 -46.97 33.10
N PRO A 492 -3.51 -48.15 32.78
CA PRO A 492 -4.34 -49.28 32.41
C PRO A 492 -5.26 -49.61 33.58
N ALA A 493 -6.55 -49.80 33.29
CA ALA A 493 -7.53 -50.20 34.30
C ALA A 493 -7.07 -51.51 34.94
N SER A 494 -6.78 -51.47 36.24
CA SER A 494 -6.53 -52.66 37.03
C SER A 494 -7.73 -53.59 36.92
N ALA A 495 -7.51 -54.79 36.40
CA ALA A 495 -8.55 -55.82 36.30
C ALA A 495 -9.14 -56.09 37.69
N PRO A 496 -10.48 -56.21 37.81
CA PRO A 496 -11.12 -56.50 39.09
C PRO A 496 -10.74 -57.91 39.55
N SER A 497 -10.26 -58.00 40.79
CA SER A 497 -9.93 -59.23 41.52
C SER A 497 -11.16 -60.02 41.92
#